data_AF-A0A9E0FIV7-F1
#
_entry.id   AF-A0A9E0FIV7-F1
#
_cell.length_a   1.000
_cell.length_b   1.000
_cell.length_c   1.000
_cell.angle_alpha   90.00
_cell.angle_beta   90.00
_cell.angle_gamma   90.00
#
_symmetry.space_group_name_H-M   'P 1'
#
loop_
_entity.id
_entity.type
_entity.pdbx_description
1 polymer ?
#
loop_
_entity_poly.entity_id
_entity_poly.type
_entity_poly.pdbx_seq_one_letter_code
_entity_poly.pdbx_strand_id
1 'polypeptide(L)'
;MSEYLDYDEAVRANRARKKKAMAMKRKRQAQIRLIKRNLFAAILLLVISVVVTKSVKAISSRADDSNAQQQAVLTDNVIEDNNITVIQQESVFKCAAKSPDYKEMLDGDIQSPYVALLDVTNNQLIAGKQADTRIYPASMTKVMSLIIAVENIQDLNKTYRFGFEELNNLYIQQASVAGFSVDEEVTANDLLYGLALPSGADAAYGIAQITAGSEEEFVKLMNEKCEEMGLKNTHFCNPSGLHDVNQYTTPAEMAMIMEYAMSNEVCAKVLGTYQYTT
;
A
#
# COMPACT_ATOMS: atom_id res chain seq x y z
N MET A 1 -20.90 -31.44 -20.90
CA MET A 1 -20.21 -31.03 -22.15
C MET A 1 -20.29 -29.52 -22.44
N SER A 2 -21.00 -28.72 -21.61
CA SER A 2 -21.12 -27.25 -21.75
C SER A 2 -20.05 -26.47 -20.97
N GLU A 3 -19.54 -27.03 -19.88
CA GLU A 3 -18.62 -26.37 -18.93
C GLU A 3 -17.17 -26.25 -19.44
N TYR A 4 -16.76 -27.16 -20.34
CA TYR A 4 -15.42 -27.12 -20.97
C TYR A 4 -15.30 -26.11 -22.11
N LEU A 5 -16.42 -25.71 -22.72
CA LEU A 5 -16.43 -24.72 -23.81
C LEU A 5 -16.17 -23.30 -23.30
N ASP A 6 -16.58 -23.02 -22.06
CA ASP A 6 -16.43 -21.73 -21.40
C ASP A 6 -14.97 -21.47 -20.96
N TYR A 7 -14.28 -22.50 -20.45
CA TYR A 7 -12.87 -22.41 -20.07
C TYR A 7 -11.96 -22.03 -21.26
N ASP A 8 -12.14 -22.67 -22.41
CA ASP A 8 -11.34 -22.38 -23.59
C ASP A 8 -11.61 -20.97 -24.15
N GLU A 9 -12.84 -20.46 -24.00
CA GLU A 9 -13.19 -19.10 -24.35
C GLU A 9 -12.52 -18.08 -23.43
N ALA A 10 -12.56 -18.30 -22.11
CA ALA A 10 -11.87 -17.48 -21.12
C ALA A 10 -10.34 -17.46 -21.35
N VAL A 11 -9.73 -18.61 -21.66
CA VAL A 11 -8.29 -18.70 -21.98
C VAL A 11 -7.96 -17.96 -23.28
N ARG A 12 -8.80 -18.05 -24.31
CA ARG A 12 -8.64 -17.30 -25.58
C ARG A 12 -8.78 -15.80 -25.36
N ALA A 13 -9.78 -15.37 -24.60
CA ALA A 13 -9.99 -13.98 -24.22
C ALA A 13 -8.78 -13.42 -23.45
N ASN A 14 -8.28 -14.17 -22.47
CA ASN A 14 -7.09 -13.81 -21.72
C ASN A 14 -5.83 -13.74 -22.61
N ARG A 15 -5.63 -14.67 -23.54
CA ARG A 15 -4.52 -14.61 -24.52
C ARG A 15 -4.65 -13.39 -25.46
N ALA A 16 -5.85 -13.05 -25.90
CA ALA A 16 -6.11 -11.88 -26.74
C ALA A 16 -5.85 -10.57 -25.98
N ARG A 17 -6.28 -10.48 -24.71
CA ARG A 17 -5.97 -9.39 -23.77
C ARG A 17 -4.45 -9.25 -23.62
N LYS A 18 -3.73 -10.36 -23.37
CA LYS A 18 -2.24 -10.39 -23.29
C LYS A 18 -1.58 -9.79 -24.53
N LYS A 19 -2.03 -10.17 -25.74
CA LYS A 19 -1.47 -9.63 -27.00
C LYS A 19 -1.75 -8.14 -27.18
N LYS A 20 -2.99 -7.69 -26.94
CA LYS A 20 -3.36 -6.27 -27.08
C LYS A 20 -2.61 -5.38 -26.09
N ALA A 21 -2.52 -5.80 -24.83
CA ALA A 21 -1.80 -5.06 -23.80
C ALA A 21 -0.28 -5.02 -24.05
N MET A 22 0.34 -6.10 -24.55
CA MET A 22 1.75 -6.06 -24.99
C MET A 22 1.98 -5.09 -26.15
N ALA A 23 1.05 -5.02 -27.11
CA ALA A 23 1.15 -4.08 -28.23
C ALA A 23 1.03 -2.62 -27.76
N MET A 24 0.11 -2.32 -26.84
CA MET A 24 -0.03 -0.99 -26.24
C MET A 24 1.17 -0.61 -25.37
N LYS A 25 1.71 -1.55 -24.57
CA LYS A 25 2.93 -1.35 -23.77
C LYS A 25 4.12 -0.94 -24.63
N ARG A 26 4.31 -1.58 -25.79
CA ARG A 26 5.38 -1.20 -26.75
C ARG A 26 5.20 0.23 -27.26
N LYS A 27 3.97 0.64 -27.60
CA LYS A 27 3.67 2.02 -28.04
C LYS A 27 3.92 3.05 -26.93
N ARG A 28 3.44 2.80 -25.70
CA ARG A 28 3.65 3.70 -24.55
C ARG A 28 5.11 3.79 -24.12
N GLN A 29 5.85 2.67 -24.14
CA GLN A 29 7.29 2.69 -23.88
C GLN A 29 8.09 3.46 -24.94
N ALA A 30 7.64 3.51 -26.19
CA ALA A 30 8.23 4.37 -27.21
C ALA A 30 7.95 5.85 -26.91
N GLN A 31 6.71 6.20 -26.52
CA GLN A 31 6.35 7.57 -26.13
C GLN A 31 7.10 8.05 -24.89
N ILE A 32 7.20 7.22 -23.84
CA ILE A 32 7.95 7.56 -22.62
C ILE A 32 9.45 7.75 -22.93
N ARG A 33 10.03 6.93 -23.81
CA ARG A 33 11.43 7.11 -24.25
C ARG A 33 11.63 8.45 -24.97
N LEU A 34 10.67 8.86 -25.81
CA LEU A 34 10.70 10.16 -26.47
C LEU A 34 10.58 11.32 -25.47
N ILE A 35 9.65 11.24 -24.52
CA ILE A 35 9.46 12.27 -23.49
C ILE A 35 10.71 12.38 -22.61
N LYS A 36 11.28 11.26 -22.14
CA LYS A 36 12.53 11.24 -21.35
C LYS A 36 13.70 11.85 -22.11
N ARG A 37 13.84 11.54 -23.41
CA ARG A 37 14.88 12.14 -24.26
C ARG A 37 14.72 13.66 -24.37
N ASN A 38 13.50 14.14 -24.60
CA ASN A 38 13.22 15.57 -24.73
C ASN A 38 13.39 16.30 -23.39
N LEU A 39 12.99 15.69 -22.27
CA LEU A 39 13.18 16.23 -20.92
C LEU A 39 14.66 16.32 -20.56
N PHE A 40 15.45 15.28 -20.87
CA PHE A 40 16.90 15.29 -20.65
C PHE A 40 17.60 16.39 -21.46
N ALA A 41 17.22 16.58 -22.72
CA ALA A 41 17.72 17.67 -23.56
C ALA A 41 17.37 19.05 -22.98
N ALA A 42 16.14 19.24 -22.47
CA ALA A 42 15.71 20.49 -21.84
C ALA A 42 16.51 20.80 -20.56
N ILE A 43 16.74 19.80 -19.69
CA ILE A 43 17.56 19.96 -18.49
C ILE A 43 19.00 20.30 -18.86
N LEU A 44 19.58 19.64 -19.88
CA LEU A 44 20.93 19.94 -20.35
C LEU A 44 21.07 21.40 -20.84
N LEU A 45 20.08 21.90 -21.59
CA LEU A 45 20.03 23.30 -22.02
C LEU A 45 19.94 24.28 -20.84
N LEU A 46 19.19 23.92 -19.80
CA LEU A 46 19.04 24.73 -18.58
C LEU A 46 20.34 24.75 -17.76
N VAL A 47 21.04 23.62 -17.67
CA VAL A 47 22.36 23.55 -17.02
C VAL A 47 23.38 24.40 -17.80
N ILE A 48 23.39 24.31 -19.14
CA ILE A 48 24.27 25.13 -19.99
C ILE A 48 23.96 26.62 -19.79
N SER A 49 22.68 27.03 -19.73
CA SER A 49 22.32 28.44 -19.50
C SER A 49 22.74 28.94 -18.11
N VAL A 50 22.64 28.11 -17.07
CA VAL A 50 23.13 28.43 -15.72
C VAL A 50 24.66 28.56 -15.69
N VAL A 51 25.38 27.70 -16.41
CA VAL A 51 26.85 27.79 -16.51
C VAL A 51 27.26 29.07 -17.24
N VAL A 52 26.62 29.40 -18.37
CA VAL A 52 26.89 30.63 -19.13
C VAL A 52 26.59 31.87 -18.29
N THR A 53 25.46 31.92 -17.57
CA THR A 53 25.13 33.04 -16.69
C THR A 53 26.10 33.19 -15.52
N LYS A 54 26.60 32.08 -14.93
CA LYS A 54 27.67 32.14 -13.93
C LYS A 54 29.01 32.61 -14.50
N SER A 55 29.36 32.22 -15.73
CA SER A 55 30.56 32.70 -16.42
C SER A 55 30.49 34.19 -16.78
N VAL A 56 29.31 34.69 -17.19
CA VAL A 56 29.10 36.14 -17.45
C VAL A 56 29.08 36.93 -16.14
N LYS A 57 28.49 36.39 -15.06
CA LYS A 57 28.48 37.04 -13.74
C LYS A 57 29.86 37.04 -13.07
N ALA A 58 30.69 36.01 -13.29
CA ALA A 58 32.08 35.95 -12.84
C ALA A 58 33.00 36.97 -13.54
N ILE A 59 32.59 37.51 -14.70
CA ILE A 59 33.31 38.58 -15.41
C ILE A 59 32.85 39.97 -14.93
N SER A 60 31.73 40.09 -14.22
CA SER A 60 31.05 41.39 -13.97
C SER A 60 30.93 41.84 -12.50
N SER A 61 31.57 41.23 -11.50
CA SER A 61 31.53 41.78 -10.14
C SER A 61 32.82 41.56 -9.33
N ARG A 62 33.76 42.49 -9.49
CA ARG A 62 34.59 43.03 -8.41
C ARG A 62 33.94 44.36 -7.99
N ALA A 63 33.13 44.35 -6.94
CA ALA A 63 32.81 45.51 -6.09
C ALA A 63 31.71 45.14 -5.07
N ASP A 64 31.92 45.61 -3.85
CA ASP A 64 30.97 45.95 -2.80
C ASP A 64 30.37 44.87 -1.87
N ASP A 65 31.17 44.62 -0.84
CA ASP A 65 30.93 44.64 0.60
C ASP A 65 29.57 45.07 1.22
N SER A 66 29.26 44.35 2.31
CA SER A 66 28.70 44.80 3.61
C SER A 66 27.19 44.79 3.93
N ASN A 67 26.93 44.07 5.04
CA ASN A 67 25.99 44.30 6.16
C ASN A 67 24.50 43.92 6.08
N ALA A 68 24.06 43.08 7.04
CA ALA A 68 23.02 43.42 8.02
C ALA A 68 22.94 42.36 9.15
N GLN A 69 22.86 42.85 10.39
CA GLN A 69 22.81 42.14 11.67
C GLN A 69 21.41 41.59 12.02
N GLN A 70 21.43 40.66 12.97
CA GLN A 70 20.31 40.09 13.72
C GLN A 70 19.50 41.14 14.52
N GLN A 71 18.20 40.89 14.70
CA GLN A 71 17.48 41.31 15.91
C GLN A 71 16.32 40.36 16.22
N ALA A 72 16.11 40.13 17.51
CA ALA A 72 15.12 39.23 18.09
C ALA A 72 14.03 40.02 18.86
N VAL A 73 12.92 39.31 19.16
CA VAL A 73 12.05 39.42 20.34
C VAL A 73 10.67 40.14 20.22
N LEU A 74 9.63 39.36 20.61
CA LEU A 74 8.29 39.64 21.17
C LEU A 74 7.13 40.16 20.31
N THR A 75 6.04 39.37 20.25
CA THR A 75 4.70 39.77 20.70
C THR A 75 3.89 38.55 21.14
N ASP A 76 3.35 38.61 22.37
CA ASP A 76 2.23 37.81 22.87
C ASP A 76 0.92 38.16 22.13
N ASN A 77 0.02 37.19 21.99
CA ASN A 77 -1.42 37.35 22.28
C ASN A 77 -2.19 36.02 22.18
N VAL A 78 -2.57 35.54 23.37
CA VAL A 78 -3.81 34.87 23.79
C VAL A 78 -4.90 34.71 22.72
N ILE A 79 -5.31 33.45 22.48
CA ILE A 79 -6.69 33.09 22.12
C ILE A 79 -7.08 31.84 22.94
N GLU A 80 -8.31 31.91 23.44
CA GLU A 80 -8.94 31.19 24.53
C GLU A 80 -9.04 29.65 24.39
N ASP A 81 -8.82 29.01 25.53
CA ASP A 81 -9.09 27.59 25.82
C ASP A 81 -10.58 27.27 25.70
N ASN A 82 -10.96 26.61 24.61
CA ASN A 82 -12.18 25.80 24.59
C ASN A 82 -11.79 24.34 24.78
N ASN A 83 -11.92 23.89 26.04
CA ASN A 83 -11.83 22.50 26.46
C ASN A 83 -12.85 21.64 25.70
N ILE A 84 -12.48 21.14 24.53
CA ILE A 84 -13.10 19.97 23.95
C ILE A 84 -12.52 18.79 24.72
N THR A 85 -13.29 18.27 25.66
CA THR A 85 -13.02 16.96 26.26
C THR A 85 -13.19 15.91 25.16
N VAL A 86 -12.13 15.68 24.40
CA VAL A 86 -12.00 14.50 23.54
C VAL A 86 -11.98 13.32 24.48
N ILE A 87 -13.11 12.64 24.59
CA ILE A 87 -13.18 11.31 25.19
C ILE A 87 -12.33 10.44 24.26
N GLN A 88 -11.05 10.26 24.61
CA GLN A 88 -10.20 9.24 24.00
C GLN A 88 -10.86 7.90 24.29
N GLN A 89 -11.49 7.34 23.26
CA GLN A 89 -11.83 5.92 23.24
C GLN A 89 -10.50 5.17 23.42
N GLU A 90 -10.34 4.45 24.53
CA GLU A 90 -9.16 3.59 24.72
C GLU A 90 -9.01 2.66 23.52
N SER A 91 -7.86 2.68 22.86
CA SER A 91 -7.56 1.73 21.79
C SER A 91 -7.59 0.32 22.38
N VAL A 92 -8.62 -0.46 22.04
CA VAL A 92 -8.84 -1.81 22.57
C VAL A 92 -7.70 -2.77 22.17
N PHE A 93 -7.01 -2.47 21.07
CA PHE A 93 -5.85 -3.22 20.63
C PHE A 93 -4.57 -2.65 21.25
N LYS A 94 -3.78 -3.54 21.88
CA LYS A 94 -2.50 -3.19 22.48
C LYS A 94 -1.38 -3.85 21.70
N CYS A 95 -0.47 -3.06 21.11
CA CYS A 95 0.74 -3.60 20.50
C CYS A 95 1.56 -4.43 21.49
N ALA A 96 2.01 -5.61 21.05
CA ALA A 96 2.90 -6.45 21.85
C ALA A 96 4.23 -5.75 22.12
N ALA A 97 4.73 -5.94 23.34
CA ALA A 97 6.12 -5.64 23.67
C ALA A 97 6.99 -6.89 23.48
N LYS A 98 8.31 -6.70 23.38
CA LYS A 98 9.26 -7.81 23.52
C LYS A 98 9.15 -8.42 24.91
N SER A 99 9.05 -9.75 24.97
CA SER A 99 9.09 -10.50 26.22
C SER A 99 10.42 -10.29 26.94
N PRO A 100 10.48 -10.44 28.28
CA PRO A 100 11.73 -10.42 29.02
C PRO A 100 12.76 -11.45 28.52
N ASP A 101 12.28 -12.57 28.00
CA ASP A 101 13.09 -13.69 27.49
C ASP A 101 13.16 -13.70 25.94
N TYR A 102 12.98 -12.53 25.30
CA TYR A 102 12.98 -12.42 23.84
C TYR A 102 14.28 -12.96 23.22
N LYS A 103 14.15 -13.88 22.26
CA LYS A 103 15.27 -14.47 21.53
C LYS A 103 15.57 -13.74 20.23
N GLU A 104 16.71 -13.06 20.16
CA GLU A 104 17.25 -12.58 18.88
C GLU A 104 17.76 -13.77 18.07
N MET A 105 17.32 -13.88 16.81
CA MET A 105 17.68 -14.95 15.89
C MET A 105 18.81 -14.49 14.95
N LEU A 106 19.74 -15.39 14.67
CA LEU A 106 20.92 -15.13 13.85
C LEU A 106 20.80 -15.79 12.47
N ASP A 107 21.72 -15.47 11.56
CA ASP A 107 21.78 -16.07 10.21
C ASP A 107 21.91 -17.60 10.23
N GLY A 108 22.50 -18.17 11.29
CA GLY A 108 22.60 -19.62 11.49
C GLY A 108 21.29 -20.27 11.95
N ASP A 109 20.35 -19.52 12.54
CA ASP A 109 19.08 -20.05 13.02
C ASP A 109 18.02 -20.11 11.91
N ILE A 110 17.99 -19.08 11.05
CA ILE A 110 16.97 -18.91 10.01
C ILE A 110 17.50 -18.13 8.81
N GLN A 111 17.14 -18.59 7.61
CA GLN A 111 17.56 -17.99 6.34
C GLN A 111 16.81 -16.70 6.01
N SER A 112 15.63 -16.48 6.59
CA SER A 112 14.88 -15.23 6.38
C SER A 112 15.70 -14.03 6.90
N PRO A 113 15.76 -12.91 6.16
CA PRO A 113 16.43 -11.70 6.62
C PRO A 113 15.68 -11.02 7.78
N TYR A 114 14.35 -11.21 7.85
CA TYR A 114 13.47 -10.55 8.80
C TYR A 114 12.50 -11.55 9.43
N VAL A 115 12.35 -11.49 10.75
CA VAL A 115 11.48 -12.40 11.50
C VAL A 115 10.90 -11.67 12.71
N ALA A 116 9.63 -11.90 13.00
CA ALA A 116 9.01 -11.66 14.28
C ALA A 116 8.15 -12.88 14.64
N LEU A 117 8.24 -13.34 15.88
CA LEU A 117 7.41 -14.40 16.44
C LEU A 117 6.63 -13.83 17.62
N LEU A 118 5.31 -13.82 17.46
CA LEU A 118 4.35 -13.30 18.43
C LEU A 118 3.67 -14.47 19.16
N ASP A 119 3.71 -14.43 20.49
CA ASP A 119 2.82 -15.19 21.35
C ASP A 119 1.52 -14.41 21.54
N VAL A 120 0.48 -14.82 20.82
CA VAL A 120 -0.87 -14.21 20.86
C VAL A 120 -1.60 -14.45 22.18
N THR A 121 -1.19 -15.43 22.99
CA THR A 121 -1.84 -15.70 24.29
C THR A 121 -1.44 -14.65 25.32
N ASN A 122 -0.16 -14.28 25.31
CA ASN A 122 0.41 -13.32 26.27
C ASN A 122 0.62 -11.92 25.66
N ASN A 123 0.32 -11.75 24.37
CA ASN A 123 0.57 -10.52 23.60
C ASN A 123 2.03 -10.04 23.73
N GLN A 124 2.96 -10.94 23.40
CA GLN A 124 4.41 -10.70 23.51
C GLN A 124 5.17 -11.19 22.29
N LEU A 125 6.12 -10.39 21.81
CA LEU A 125 7.13 -10.89 20.89
C LEU A 125 8.12 -11.76 21.68
N ILE A 126 8.29 -13.00 21.25
CA ILE A 126 9.14 -13.99 21.95
C ILE A 126 10.44 -14.30 21.19
N ALA A 127 10.49 -14.04 19.89
CA ALA A 127 11.70 -14.14 19.10
C ALA A 127 11.63 -13.26 17.85
N GLY A 128 12.77 -12.98 17.23
CA GLY A 128 12.81 -12.31 15.95
C GLY A 128 14.22 -12.00 15.46
N LYS A 129 14.31 -11.51 14.23
CA LYS A 129 15.54 -11.10 13.55
C LYS A 129 15.23 -9.82 12.81
N GLN A 130 15.91 -8.73 13.16
CA GLN A 130 15.62 -7.41 12.56
C GLN A 130 14.12 -7.09 12.58
N ALA A 131 13.45 -7.44 13.69
CA ALA A 131 11.98 -7.43 13.81
C ALA A 131 11.35 -6.04 13.68
N ASP A 132 12.12 -4.99 13.97
CA ASP A 132 11.70 -3.59 13.92
C ASP A 132 12.19 -2.87 12.65
N THR A 133 12.84 -3.59 11.73
CA THR A 133 13.34 -3.01 10.48
C THR A 133 12.20 -2.77 9.50
N ARG A 134 12.19 -1.58 8.88
CA ARG A 134 11.23 -1.26 7.83
C ARG A 134 11.46 -2.14 6.61
N ILE A 135 10.42 -2.82 6.18
CA ILE A 135 10.38 -3.70 5.02
C ILE A 135 9.24 -3.29 4.09
N TYR A 136 9.36 -3.66 2.82
CA TYR A 136 8.25 -3.56 1.88
C TYR A 136 7.32 -4.78 2.06
N PRO A 137 6.06 -4.61 2.48
CA PRO A 137 5.17 -5.72 2.83
C PRO A 137 4.70 -6.56 1.64
N ALA A 138 4.81 -6.04 0.41
CA ALA A 138 4.19 -6.63 -0.77
C ALA A 138 2.74 -7.04 -0.49
N SER A 139 2.31 -8.24 -0.89
CA SER A 139 0.93 -8.68 -0.71
C SER A 139 0.47 -8.86 0.74
N MET A 140 1.36 -8.84 1.74
CA MET A 140 0.93 -8.85 3.15
C MET A 140 0.08 -7.61 3.51
N THR A 141 0.20 -6.53 2.73
CA THR A 141 -0.70 -5.36 2.79
C THR A 141 -2.19 -5.74 2.75
N LYS A 142 -2.55 -6.80 2.03
CA LYS A 142 -3.93 -7.23 1.88
C LYS A 142 -4.58 -7.70 3.18
N VAL A 143 -3.80 -8.05 4.21
CA VAL A 143 -4.34 -8.35 5.54
C VAL A 143 -4.95 -7.09 6.16
N MET A 144 -4.30 -5.92 6.03
CA MET A 144 -4.89 -4.65 6.44
C MET A 144 -6.12 -4.31 5.60
N SER A 145 -6.06 -4.53 4.27
CA SER A 145 -7.22 -4.28 3.42
C SER A 145 -8.41 -5.17 3.76
N LEU A 146 -8.17 -6.42 4.18
CA LEU A 146 -9.23 -7.31 4.67
C LEU A 146 -9.87 -6.75 5.94
N ILE A 147 -9.07 -6.29 6.91
CA ILE A 147 -9.56 -5.65 8.15
C ILE A 147 -10.49 -4.48 7.81
N ILE A 148 -10.00 -3.52 7.00
CA ILE A 148 -10.77 -2.32 6.65
C ILE A 148 -12.07 -2.69 5.94
N ALA A 149 -12.03 -3.63 4.99
CA ALA A 149 -13.23 -4.05 4.27
C ALA A 149 -14.26 -4.69 5.21
N VAL A 150 -13.83 -5.61 6.09
CA VAL A 150 -14.73 -6.31 7.02
C VAL A 150 -15.37 -5.36 8.04
N GLU A 151 -14.65 -4.36 8.50
CA GLU A 151 -15.18 -3.40 9.48
C GLU A 151 -16.16 -2.38 8.89
N ASN A 152 -16.07 -2.11 7.59
CA ASN A 152 -16.80 -1.02 6.94
C ASN A 152 -17.89 -1.49 5.96
N ILE A 153 -17.81 -2.72 5.44
CA ILE A 153 -18.83 -3.28 4.55
C ILE A 153 -19.93 -3.97 5.39
N GLN A 154 -21.10 -3.35 5.46
CA GLN A 154 -22.25 -3.91 6.20
C GLN A 154 -23.00 -5.00 5.42
N ASP A 155 -23.07 -4.88 4.09
CA ASP A 155 -23.75 -5.85 3.23
C ASP A 155 -22.73 -6.54 2.31
N LEU A 156 -22.41 -7.79 2.65
CA LEU A 156 -21.47 -8.60 1.88
C LEU A 156 -22.02 -9.05 0.50
N ASN A 157 -23.31 -8.82 0.22
CA ASN A 157 -23.90 -9.05 -1.09
C ASN A 157 -23.80 -7.84 -2.02
N LYS A 158 -23.39 -6.68 -1.50
CA LYS A 158 -23.13 -5.50 -2.34
C LYS A 158 -22.12 -5.85 -3.40
N THR A 159 -22.41 -5.50 -4.66
CA THR A 159 -21.57 -5.86 -5.80
C THR A 159 -20.71 -4.69 -6.26
N TYR A 160 -19.60 -5.02 -6.91
CA TYR A 160 -18.82 -4.10 -7.72
C TYR A 160 -18.77 -4.61 -9.16
N ARG A 161 -18.97 -3.72 -10.13
CA ARG A 161 -18.85 -4.03 -11.55
C ARG A 161 -17.51 -3.53 -12.10
N PHE A 162 -16.67 -4.44 -12.57
CA PHE A 162 -15.36 -4.07 -13.09
C PHE A 162 -15.42 -3.47 -14.50
N GLY A 163 -14.74 -2.36 -14.71
CA GLY A 163 -14.44 -1.77 -16.01
C GLY A 163 -13.15 -2.32 -16.65
N PHE A 164 -12.93 -1.88 -17.88
CA PHE A 164 -11.75 -2.28 -18.65
C PHE A 164 -10.46 -1.62 -18.15
N GLU A 165 -10.51 -0.37 -17.71
CA GLU A 165 -9.30 0.42 -17.46
C GLU A 165 -8.52 -0.08 -16.24
N GLU A 166 -9.22 -0.34 -15.14
CA GLU A 166 -8.69 -0.88 -13.89
C GLU A 166 -8.06 -2.27 -14.09
N LEU A 167 -8.77 -3.19 -14.75
CA LEU A 167 -8.26 -4.55 -15.00
C LEU A 167 -7.06 -4.50 -15.95
N ASN A 168 -7.09 -3.65 -16.98
CA ASN A 168 -5.97 -3.47 -17.88
C ASN A 168 -4.75 -2.84 -17.18
N ASN A 169 -4.95 -1.91 -16.25
CA ASN A 169 -3.87 -1.32 -15.45
C ASN A 169 -3.19 -2.36 -14.56
N LEU A 170 -3.96 -3.21 -13.87
CA LEU A 170 -3.43 -4.31 -13.05
C LEU A 170 -2.66 -5.33 -13.90
N TYR A 171 -3.19 -5.65 -15.08
CA TYR A 171 -2.50 -6.51 -16.04
C TYR A 171 -1.14 -5.93 -16.50
N ILE A 172 -1.08 -4.62 -16.80
CA ILE A 172 0.16 -3.95 -17.22
C ILE A 172 1.21 -3.99 -16.10
N GLN A 173 0.77 -3.87 -14.85
CA GLN A 173 1.59 -3.95 -13.65
C GLN A 173 2.01 -5.37 -13.29
N GLN A 174 1.51 -6.39 -14.01
CA GLN A 174 1.75 -7.81 -13.73
C GLN A 174 1.35 -8.19 -12.30
N ALA A 175 0.28 -7.57 -11.80
CA ALA A 175 -0.26 -7.88 -10.49
C ALA A 175 -0.79 -9.31 -10.44
N SER A 176 -0.75 -9.93 -9.25
CA SER A 176 -1.58 -11.11 -9.00
C SER A 176 -3.04 -10.68 -9.05
N VAL A 177 -3.89 -11.49 -9.68
CA VAL A 177 -5.31 -11.20 -9.88
C VAL A 177 -6.12 -12.45 -9.55
N ALA A 178 -7.31 -12.26 -8.97
CA ALA A 178 -8.30 -13.32 -8.80
C ALA A 178 -8.86 -13.78 -10.14
N GLY A 179 -8.92 -12.86 -11.12
CA GLY A 179 -9.26 -13.18 -12.50
C GLY A 179 -10.62 -12.67 -12.97
N PHE A 180 -11.18 -11.68 -12.29
CA PHE A 180 -12.47 -11.09 -12.66
C PHE A 180 -12.43 -10.43 -14.05
N SER A 181 -13.59 -10.36 -14.69
CA SER A 181 -13.77 -9.89 -16.06
C SER A 181 -14.44 -8.52 -16.12
N VAL A 182 -14.25 -7.85 -17.27
CA VAL A 182 -14.96 -6.60 -17.58
C VAL A 182 -16.46 -6.87 -17.59
N ASP A 183 -17.20 -5.95 -17.00
CA ASP A 183 -18.64 -5.97 -16.77
C ASP A 183 -19.14 -7.08 -15.83
N GLU A 184 -18.24 -7.86 -15.21
CA GLU A 184 -18.59 -8.83 -14.18
C GLU A 184 -19.01 -8.11 -12.89
N GLU A 185 -20.17 -8.49 -12.34
CA GLU A 185 -20.64 -8.04 -11.04
C GLU A 185 -20.23 -9.04 -9.97
N VAL A 186 -19.34 -8.62 -9.07
CA VAL A 186 -18.73 -9.50 -8.06
C VAL A 186 -19.17 -9.03 -6.68
N THR A 187 -19.63 -9.95 -5.83
CA THR A 187 -20.07 -9.61 -4.47
C THR A 187 -18.89 -9.22 -3.58
N ALA A 188 -19.13 -8.38 -2.57
CA ALA A 188 -18.12 -8.07 -1.57
C ALA A 188 -17.55 -9.33 -0.91
N ASN A 189 -18.39 -10.33 -0.62
CA ASN A 189 -17.93 -11.62 -0.09
C ASN A 189 -16.90 -12.29 -1.01
N ASP A 190 -17.19 -12.40 -2.32
CA ASP A 190 -16.28 -12.99 -3.29
C ASP A 190 -14.98 -12.19 -3.43
N LEU A 191 -15.07 -10.86 -3.32
CA LEU A 191 -13.90 -9.99 -3.29
C LEU A 191 -13.04 -10.24 -2.04
N LEU A 192 -13.61 -10.53 -0.87
CA LEU A 192 -12.82 -10.89 0.32
C LEU A 192 -12.02 -12.18 0.09
N TYR A 193 -12.63 -13.21 -0.50
CA TYR A 193 -11.92 -14.46 -0.82
C TYR A 193 -10.92 -14.28 -1.97
N GLY A 194 -11.28 -13.52 -3.00
CA GLY A 194 -10.38 -13.15 -4.10
C GLY A 194 -9.17 -12.34 -3.61
N LEU A 195 -9.33 -11.55 -2.55
CA LEU A 195 -8.25 -10.82 -1.90
C LEU A 195 -7.28 -11.78 -1.21
N ALA A 196 -7.79 -12.75 -0.43
CA ALA A 196 -6.97 -13.59 0.43
C ALA A 196 -6.35 -14.81 -0.27
N LEU A 197 -7.12 -15.54 -1.09
CA LEU A 197 -6.69 -16.85 -1.62
C LEU A 197 -5.73 -16.71 -2.81
N PRO A 198 -6.10 -16.05 -3.93
CA PRO A 198 -5.19 -15.82 -5.05
C PRO A 198 -4.37 -14.53 -4.90
N SER A 199 -4.46 -13.83 -3.76
CA SER A 199 -3.83 -12.51 -3.57
C SER A 199 -4.24 -11.49 -4.64
N GLY A 200 -5.52 -11.48 -5.02
CA GLY A 200 -6.04 -10.69 -6.13
C GLY A 200 -5.93 -9.19 -5.90
N ALA A 201 -5.21 -8.47 -6.76
CA ALA A 201 -5.15 -7.01 -6.76
C ALA A 201 -6.41 -6.37 -7.37
N ASP A 202 -7.10 -7.09 -8.26
CA ASP A 202 -8.45 -6.78 -8.74
C ASP A 202 -9.46 -6.85 -7.61
N ALA A 203 -9.37 -7.88 -6.75
CA ALA A 203 -10.16 -7.97 -5.54
C ALA A 203 -9.88 -6.81 -4.57
N ALA A 204 -8.59 -6.47 -4.35
CA ALA A 204 -8.18 -5.32 -3.54
C ALA A 204 -8.74 -3.98 -4.07
N TYR A 205 -8.78 -3.82 -5.40
CA TYR A 205 -9.39 -2.65 -6.03
C TYR A 205 -10.90 -2.63 -5.78
N GLY A 206 -11.60 -3.75 -6.03
CA GLY A 206 -13.05 -3.85 -5.84
C GLY A 206 -13.49 -3.56 -4.39
N ILE A 207 -12.82 -4.13 -3.38
CA ILE A 207 -13.15 -3.83 -1.98
C ILE A 207 -12.91 -2.35 -1.63
N ALA A 208 -11.87 -1.72 -2.19
CA ALA A 208 -11.62 -0.31 -1.95
C ALA A 208 -12.74 0.58 -2.50
N GLN A 209 -13.24 0.25 -3.70
CA GLN A 209 -14.37 0.92 -4.32
C GLN A 209 -15.67 0.73 -3.52
N ILE A 210 -15.98 -0.51 -3.10
CA ILE A 210 -17.20 -0.80 -2.33
C ILE A 210 -17.18 -0.10 -0.97
N THR A 211 -16.02 -0.07 -0.32
CA THR A 211 -15.84 0.40 1.05
C THR A 211 -15.78 1.93 1.14
N ALA A 212 -14.92 2.54 0.33
CA ALA A 212 -14.58 3.96 0.47
C ALA A 212 -14.81 4.78 -0.81
N GLY A 213 -15.28 4.16 -1.89
CA GLY A 213 -15.52 4.81 -3.18
C GLY A 213 -14.27 5.13 -4.00
N SER A 214 -13.07 4.90 -3.45
CA SER A 214 -11.80 5.01 -4.17
C SER A 214 -10.66 4.31 -3.40
N GLU A 215 -9.55 4.02 -4.08
CA GLU A 215 -8.33 3.53 -3.42
C GLU A 215 -7.71 4.58 -2.49
N GLU A 216 -7.82 5.87 -2.83
CA GLU A 216 -7.25 6.96 -2.02
C GLU A 216 -7.94 7.07 -0.66
N GLU A 217 -9.27 7.12 -0.64
CA GLU A 217 -10.04 7.15 0.61
C GLU A 217 -9.87 5.84 1.39
N PHE A 218 -9.76 4.70 0.71
CA PHE A 218 -9.49 3.43 1.38
C PHE A 218 -8.13 3.41 2.07
N VAL A 219 -7.10 3.98 1.44
CA VAL A 219 -5.76 4.10 2.02
C VAL A 219 -5.74 5.02 3.24
N LYS A 220 -6.60 6.04 3.30
CA LYS A 220 -6.78 6.85 4.51
C LYS A 220 -7.27 5.98 5.66
N LEU A 221 -8.33 5.18 5.45
CA LEU A 221 -8.83 4.23 6.45
C LEU A 221 -7.77 3.23 6.90
N MET A 222 -6.94 2.72 5.97
CA MET A 222 -5.84 1.81 6.31
C MET A 222 -4.81 2.47 7.23
N ASN A 223 -4.49 3.75 7.02
CA ASN A 223 -3.51 4.46 7.84
C ASN A 223 -4.13 4.98 9.16
N GLU A 224 -5.39 5.37 9.16
CA GLU A 224 -6.15 5.65 10.39
C GLU A 224 -6.17 4.41 11.30
N LYS A 225 -6.38 3.21 10.73
CA LYS A 225 -6.27 1.96 11.48
C LYS A 225 -4.88 1.71 12.05
N CYS A 226 -3.81 2.08 11.33
CA CYS A 226 -2.46 2.02 11.89
C CYS A 226 -2.32 2.90 13.14
N GLU A 227 -2.88 4.12 13.11
CA GLU A 227 -2.87 5.04 14.25
C GLU A 227 -3.70 4.48 15.42
N GLU A 228 -4.90 3.97 15.15
CA GLU A 228 -5.78 3.32 16.15
C GLU A 228 -5.10 2.13 16.82
N MET A 229 -4.36 1.33 16.05
CA MET A 229 -3.61 0.18 16.57
C MET A 229 -2.28 0.58 17.23
N GLY A 230 -1.82 1.82 17.08
CA GLY A 230 -0.54 2.29 17.61
C GLY A 230 0.69 1.81 16.82
N LEU A 231 0.54 1.52 15.53
CA LEU A 231 1.61 1.11 14.61
C LEU A 231 2.39 2.35 14.13
N LYS A 232 3.65 2.47 14.52
CA LYS A 232 4.48 3.67 14.29
C LYS A 232 5.41 3.55 13.09
N ASN A 233 5.60 2.33 12.59
CA ASN A 233 6.53 2.01 11.51
C ASN A 233 5.83 1.31 10.35
N THR A 234 4.55 1.63 10.13
CA THR A 234 3.73 1.12 9.04
C THR A 234 3.04 2.28 8.32
N HIS A 235 3.09 2.26 6.99
CA HIS A 235 2.39 3.20 6.12
C HIS A 235 1.96 2.48 4.85
N PHE A 236 0.70 2.66 4.46
CA PHE A 236 0.12 2.08 3.25
C PHE A 236 -0.10 3.14 2.18
N CYS A 237 0.14 2.79 0.92
CA CYS A 237 -0.07 3.68 -0.23
C CYS A 237 -1.10 3.11 -1.23
N ASN A 238 -1.42 1.82 -1.12
CA ASN A 238 -2.43 1.15 -1.93
C ASN A 238 -2.97 -0.09 -1.19
N PRO A 239 -4.15 -0.63 -1.57
CA PRO A 239 -4.74 -1.80 -0.93
C PRO A 239 -4.13 -3.13 -1.39
N SER A 240 -3.47 -3.15 -2.54
CA SER A 240 -3.05 -4.42 -3.16
C SER A 240 -1.69 -4.92 -2.70
N GLY A 241 -0.85 -4.04 -2.17
CA GLY A 241 0.55 -4.37 -1.94
C GLY A 241 1.46 -4.08 -3.13
N LEU A 242 0.98 -3.43 -4.20
CA LEU A 242 1.82 -3.04 -5.33
C LEU A 242 2.90 -2.04 -4.91
N HIS A 243 4.01 -2.00 -5.65
CA HIS A 243 5.21 -1.31 -5.19
C HIS A 243 5.03 0.20 -5.16
N ASP A 244 5.22 0.76 -3.97
CA ASP A 244 5.38 2.17 -3.70
C ASP A 244 6.55 2.34 -2.72
N VAL A 245 7.37 3.37 -2.91
CA VAL A 245 8.55 3.63 -2.08
C VAL A 245 8.18 4.08 -0.66
N ASN A 246 6.98 4.64 -0.50
CA ASN A 246 6.46 5.08 0.79
C ASN A 246 5.65 3.99 1.49
N GLN A 247 5.44 2.83 0.86
CA GLN A 247 4.73 1.72 1.47
C GLN A 247 5.68 0.81 2.24
N TYR A 248 5.52 0.77 3.56
CA TYR A 248 6.38 -0.01 4.45
C TYR A 248 5.65 -0.50 5.69
N THR A 249 6.21 -1.52 6.33
CA THR A 249 5.84 -2.01 7.67
C THR A 249 7.08 -2.57 8.36
N THR A 250 6.96 -3.15 9.55
CA THR A 250 8.01 -3.98 10.18
C THR A 250 7.49 -5.41 10.38
N PRO A 251 8.37 -6.42 10.50
CA PRO A 251 7.94 -7.77 10.87
C PRO A 251 7.08 -7.79 12.14
N ALA A 252 7.46 -7.02 13.16
CA ALA A 252 6.72 -6.91 14.41
C ALA A 252 5.31 -6.33 14.20
N GLU A 253 5.19 -5.21 13.49
CA GLU A 253 3.89 -4.57 13.26
C GLU A 253 3.01 -5.39 12.30
N MET A 254 3.59 -6.09 11.33
CA MET A 254 2.86 -7.04 10.48
C MET A 254 2.30 -8.22 11.29
N ALA A 255 3.02 -8.68 12.32
CA ALA A 255 2.49 -9.69 13.25
C ALA A 255 1.30 -9.15 14.04
N MET A 256 1.33 -7.88 14.49
CA MET A 256 0.19 -7.23 15.14
C MET A 256 -1.02 -7.10 14.21
N ILE A 257 -0.80 -6.72 12.95
CA ILE A 257 -1.87 -6.65 11.92
C ILE A 257 -2.51 -8.02 11.72
N MET A 258 -1.70 -9.07 11.66
CA MET A 258 -2.22 -10.44 11.53
C MET A 258 -2.99 -10.87 12.78
N GLU A 259 -2.47 -10.62 13.98
CA GLU A 259 -3.18 -10.91 15.23
C GLU A 259 -4.55 -10.22 15.30
N TYR A 260 -4.59 -8.93 14.95
CA TYR A 260 -5.82 -8.17 14.87
C TYR A 260 -6.81 -8.81 13.89
N ALA A 261 -6.36 -9.13 12.67
CA ALA A 261 -7.19 -9.80 11.68
C ALA A 261 -7.73 -11.14 12.21
N MET A 262 -6.90 -11.95 12.86
CA MET A 262 -7.29 -13.26 13.39
C MET A 262 -8.25 -13.18 14.58
N SER A 263 -8.32 -12.03 15.27
CA SER A 263 -9.31 -11.80 16.34
C SER A 263 -10.72 -11.51 15.83
N ASN A 264 -10.86 -11.12 14.55
CA ASN A 264 -12.15 -10.90 13.91
C ASN A 264 -12.62 -12.19 13.21
N GLU A 265 -13.82 -12.68 13.55
CA GLU A 265 -14.35 -13.96 13.06
C GLU A 265 -14.42 -14.05 11.53
N VAL A 266 -14.79 -12.96 10.85
CA VAL A 266 -14.92 -12.94 9.38
C VAL A 266 -13.54 -12.94 8.73
N CYS A 267 -12.62 -12.10 9.22
CA CYS A 267 -11.23 -12.10 8.76
C CYS A 267 -10.57 -13.46 8.95
N ALA A 268 -10.69 -14.05 10.15
CA ALA A 268 -10.14 -15.37 10.47
C ALA A 268 -10.72 -16.47 9.57
N LYS A 269 -12.03 -16.42 9.29
CA LYS A 269 -12.68 -17.35 8.36
C LYS A 269 -12.10 -17.23 6.95
N VAL A 270 -11.99 -16.02 6.42
CA VAL A 270 -11.46 -15.77 5.07
C VAL A 270 -10.00 -16.21 4.98
N LEU A 271 -9.14 -15.81 5.93
CA LEU A 271 -7.71 -16.16 5.97
C LEU A 271 -7.47 -17.66 6.21
N GLY A 272 -8.33 -18.32 6.97
CA GLY A 272 -8.25 -19.74 7.28
C GLY A 272 -8.86 -20.67 6.22
N THR A 273 -9.50 -20.12 5.17
CA THR A 273 -10.16 -20.93 4.14
C THR A 273 -9.16 -21.48 3.14
N TYR A 274 -9.15 -22.81 2.99
CA TYR A 274 -8.28 -23.51 2.04
C TYR A 274 -8.73 -23.37 0.58
N GLN A 275 -10.04 -23.44 0.33
CA GLN A 275 -10.62 -23.38 -1.01
C GLN A 275 -11.96 -22.66 -0.97
N TYR A 276 -12.18 -21.80 -1.96
CA TYR A 276 -13.42 -21.08 -2.18
C TYR A 276 -13.79 -21.13 -3.67
N THR A 277 -15.07 -21.11 -3.98
CA THR A 277 -15.57 -21.08 -5.37
C THR A 277 -16.68 -20.04 -5.42
N THR A 278 -16.47 -19.05 -6.29
CA THR A 278 -17.40 -17.98 -6.66
C THR A 278 -18.41 -18.50 -7.67
#